data_AF-A0A251WIF3-F1
#
_entry.id   AF-A0A251WIF3-F1
#
_cell.length_a   1.000
_cell.length_b   1.000
_cell.length_c   1.000
_cell.angle_alpha   90.00
_cell.angle_beta   90.00
_cell.angle_gamma   90.00
#
_symmetry.space_group_name_H-M   'P 1'
#
loop_
_entity.id
_entity.type
_entity.pdbx_description
1 polymer ?
#
loop_
_entity_poly.entity_id
_entity_poly.type
_entity_poly.pdbx_seq_one_letter_code
_entity_poly.pdbx_strand_id
1 'polypeptide(L)'
;MICYEAICAIELDGLKKQEASELFHISRNTINLWLKRKAETGDIKPKQRQSPLHNCKITDWEKFQAFVDEHPDKTQAELAQLWEDDISQRTICRGL
;
A
#
# COMPACT_ATOMS: atom_id res chain seq x y z
N MET A 1 -10.87 10.04 -14.47
CA MET A 1 -9.73 9.12 -14.22
C MET A 1 -9.04 8.99 -15.55
N ILE A 2 -8.16 9.92 -15.89
CA ILE A 2 -7.74 10.14 -17.27
C ILE A 2 -7.07 8.89 -17.88
N CYS A 3 -6.47 8.03 -17.05
CA CYS A 3 -5.86 6.78 -17.48
C CYS A 3 -6.85 5.77 -18.10
N TYR A 4 -8.03 5.63 -17.47
CA TYR A 4 -9.06 4.71 -17.97
C TYR A 4 -9.70 5.26 -19.24
N GLU A 5 -10.00 6.56 -19.25
CA GLU A 5 -10.59 7.25 -20.40
C GLU A 5 -9.65 7.18 -21.62
N ALA A 6 -8.35 7.39 -21.43
CA ALA A 6 -7.36 7.27 -22.50
C ALA A 6 -7.21 5.84 -23.05
N ILE A 7 -7.31 4.81 -22.21
CA ILE A 7 -7.23 3.41 -22.67
C ILE A 7 -8.53 2.99 -23.36
N CYS A 8 -9.69 3.38 -22.83
CA CYS A 8 -10.98 3.16 -23.49
C CYS A 8 -11.01 3.79 -24.88
N ALA A 9 -10.51 5.02 -25.03
CA ALA A 9 -10.40 5.69 -26.31
C ALA A 9 -9.53 4.91 -27.33
N ILE A 10 -8.45 4.26 -26.88
CA ILE A 10 -7.58 3.47 -27.75
C ILE A 10 -8.22 2.13 -28.13
N GLU A 11 -8.90 1.47 -27.19
CA GLU A 11 -9.47 0.13 -27.41
C GLU A 11 -10.86 0.14 -28.05
N LEU A 12 -11.74 1.06 -27.65
CA LEU A 12 -13.13 1.14 -28.10
C LEU A 12 -13.28 2.03 -29.33
N ASP A 13 -12.66 3.21 -29.33
CA ASP A 13 -12.75 4.14 -30.47
C ASP A 13 -11.67 3.87 -31.53
N GLY A 14 -10.73 2.96 -31.27
CA GLY A 14 -9.65 2.60 -32.21
C GLY A 14 -8.62 3.71 -32.44
N LEU A 15 -8.57 4.71 -31.55
CA LEU A 15 -7.65 5.85 -31.64
C LEU A 15 -6.20 5.38 -31.60
N LYS A 16 -5.37 5.97 -32.46
CA LYS A 16 -3.93 5.73 -32.41
C LYS A 16 -3.37 6.32 -31.12
N LYS A 17 -2.32 5.68 -30.59
CA LYS A 17 -1.59 6.19 -29.39
C LYS A 17 -1.14 7.65 -29.52
N GLN A 18 -0.92 8.12 -30.76
CA GLN A 18 -0.56 9.50 -31.05
C GLN A 18 -1.75 10.45 -30.85
N GLU A 19 -2.92 10.10 -31.38
CA GLU A 19 -4.14 10.90 -31.23
C GLU A 19 -4.58 10.95 -29.78
N ALA A 20 -4.50 9.82 -29.05
CA ALA A 20 -4.77 9.81 -27.61
C ALA A 20 -3.75 10.67 -26.82
N SER A 21 -2.49 10.74 -27.27
CA SER A 21 -1.47 11.59 -26.64
C SER A 21 -1.79 13.08 -26.79
N GLU A 22 -2.25 13.47 -27.97
CA GLU A 22 -2.65 14.85 -28.27
C GLU A 22 -3.96 15.22 -27.57
N LEU A 23 -4.96 14.34 -27.63
CA LEU A 23 -6.29 14.55 -27.04
C LEU A 23 -6.24 14.72 -25.52
N PHE A 24 -5.45 13.87 -24.84
CA PHE A 24 -5.37 13.89 -23.38
C PHE A 24 -4.14 14.65 -22.86
N HIS A 25 -3.33 15.26 -23.73
CA HIS A 25 -2.07 15.95 -23.39
C HIS A 25 -1.12 15.11 -22.52
N ILE A 26 -1.07 13.80 -22.76
CA ILE A 26 -0.25 12.84 -22.00
C ILE A 26 0.85 12.30 -22.90
N SER A 27 2.02 12.03 -22.34
CA SER A 27 3.12 11.44 -23.10
C SER A 27 2.74 10.05 -23.63
N ARG A 28 3.15 9.76 -24.88
CA ARG A 28 3.04 8.42 -25.49
C ARG A 28 3.66 7.32 -24.62
N ASN A 29 4.70 7.66 -23.86
CA ASN A 29 5.36 6.72 -22.94
C ASN A 29 4.44 6.31 -21.79
N THR A 30 3.71 7.27 -21.22
CA THR A 30 2.73 7.03 -20.14
C THR A 30 1.61 6.10 -20.62
N ILE A 31 1.09 6.31 -21.84
CA ILE A 31 0.08 5.45 -22.45
C ILE A 31 0.61 4.02 -22.62
N ASN A 32 1.83 3.85 -23.12
CA ASN A 32 2.47 2.54 -23.24
C ASN A 32 2.64 1.85 -21.88
N LEU A 33 3.03 2.60 -20.84
CA LEU A 33 3.16 2.11 -19.46
C LEU A 33 1.83 1.60 -18.91
N TRP A 34 0.72 2.30 -19.19
CA TRP A 34 -0.61 1.88 -18.76
C TRP A 34 -1.10 0.63 -19.49
N LEU A 35 -0.90 0.54 -20.81
CA LEU A 35 -1.24 -0.66 -21.58
C LEU A 35 -0.45 -1.88 -21.10
N LYS A 36 0.86 -1.71 -20.83
CA LYS A 36 1.71 -2.77 -20.27
C LYS A 36 1.21 -3.23 -18.90
N ARG A 37 0.90 -2.29 -17.99
CA ARG A 37 0.35 -2.65 -16.67
C ARG A 37 -0.99 -3.34 -16.75
N LYS A 38 -1.88 -2.90 -17.63
CA LYS A 38 -3.17 -3.56 -17.85
C LYS A 38 -2.99 -5.02 -18.32
N ALA A 39 -2.02 -5.27 -19.21
CA ALA A 39 -1.70 -6.62 -19.64
C ALA A 39 -1.09 -7.50 -18.52
N GLU A 40 -0.28 -6.91 -17.64
CA GLU A 40 0.40 -7.63 -16.54
C GLU A 40 -0.49 -7.85 -15.30
N THR A 41 -1.31 -6.87 -14.93
CA THR A 41 -2.04 -6.81 -13.64
C THR A 41 -3.56 -6.80 -13.83
N GLY A 42 -4.08 -6.55 -15.04
CA GLY A 42 -5.51 -6.36 -15.31
C GLY A 42 -6.06 -5.00 -14.83
N ASP A 43 -5.26 -4.19 -14.13
CA ASP A 43 -5.63 -2.87 -13.62
C ASP A 43 -4.61 -1.80 -14.07
N ILE A 44 -5.09 -0.58 -14.28
CA ILE A 44 -4.33 0.59 -14.71
C ILE A 44 -3.97 1.48 -13.50
N LYS A 45 -4.55 1.20 -12.33
CA LYS A 45 -4.32 1.99 -11.12
C LYS A 45 -2.83 2.11 -10.81
N PRO A 46 -2.37 3.31 -10.39
CA PRO A 46 -1.01 3.46 -9.95
C PRO A 46 -0.75 2.50 -8.80
N LYS A 47 0.39 1.80 -8.83
CA LYS A 47 0.84 0.98 -7.70
C LYS A 47 0.75 1.86 -6.47
N GLN A 48 -0.09 1.48 -5.51
CA GLN A 48 -0.11 2.17 -4.23
C GLN A 48 1.31 2.11 -3.70
N ARG A 49 1.91 3.28 -3.45
CA ARG A 49 3.15 3.35 -2.68
C ARG A 49 2.79 2.83 -1.30
N GLN A 50 2.95 1.53 -1.12
CA GLN A 50 3.05 0.97 0.22
C GLN A 50 4.29 1.61 0.79
N SER A 51 4.10 2.60 1.66
CA SER A 51 5.15 2.98 2.59
C SER A 51 5.67 1.68 3.17
N PRO A 52 6.99 1.44 3.19
CA PRO A 52 7.51 0.26 3.85
C PRO A 52 6.88 0.24 5.24
N LEU A 53 6.09 -0.79 5.54
CA LEU A 53 5.61 -0.99 6.89
C LEU A 53 6.88 -1.01 7.72
N HIS A 54 7.03 0.01 8.57
CA HIS A 54 8.11 0.06 9.53
C HIS A 54 8.11 -1.29 10.22
N ASN A 55 9.24 -2.00 10.20
CA ASN A 55 9.37 -3.35 10.77
C ASN A 55 8.80 -3.35 12.20
N CYS A 56 7.53 -3.72 12.34
CA CYS A 56 6.91 -3.87 13.64
C CYS A 56 7.59 -5.08 14.25
N LYS A 57 8.37 -4.86 15.32
CA LYS A 57 8.98 -5.96 16.10
C LYS A 57 7.92 -6.94 16.63
N ILE A 58 6.66 -6.50 16.74
CA ILE A 58 5.51 -7.34 17.04
C ILE A 58 5.08 -8.05 15.75
N THR A 59 5.54 -9.28 15.58
CA THR A 59 5.09 -10.18 14.50
C THR A 59 3.80 -10.92 14.87
N ASP A 60 3.60 -11.23 16.15
CA ASP A 60 2.45 -11.98 16.67
C ASP A 60 1.45 -11.06 17.39
N TRP A 61 0.50 -10.50 16.63
CA TRP A 61 -0.50 -9.58 17.19
C TRP A 61 -1.48 -10.25 18.17
N GLU A 62 -1.86 -11.50 17.91
CA GLU A 62 -2.80 -12.24 18.76
C GLU A 62 -2.21 -12.50 20.16
N LYS A 63 -0.93 -12.87 20.24
CA LYS A 63 -0.23 -13.04 21.52
C LYS A 63 -0.11 -11.71 22.26
N PHE A 64 0.15 -10.62 21.52
CA PHE A 64 0.26 -9.29 22.11
C PHE A 64 -1.07 -8.86 22.73
N GLN A 65 -2.19 -9.09 22.05
CA GLN A 65 -3.51 -8.76 22.57
C GLN A 65 -3.86 -9.57 23.82
N ALA A 66 -3.64 -10.90 23.80
CA ALA A 66 -3.88 -11.75 24.97
C ALA A 66 -3.04 -11.32 26.20
N PHE A 67 -1.81 -10.89 25.97
CA PHE A 67 -0.91 -10.42 27.03
C PHE A 67 -1.32 -9.07 27.63
N VAL A 68 -1.83 -8.14 26.80
CA VAL A 68 -2.40 -6.88 27.29
C VAL A 68 -3.66 -7.14 28.10
N ASP A 69 -4.51 -8.06 27.65
CA ASP A 69 -5.74 -8.44 28.35
C ASP A 69 -5.45 -9.17 29.68
N GLU A 70 -4.37 -9.94 29.78
CA GLU A 70 -3.92 -10.60 31.02
C GLU A 70 -3.29 -9.61 32.03
N HIS A 71 -2.84 -8.45 31.56
CA HIS A 71 -2.14 -7.44 32.38
C HIS A 71 -2.69 -6.01 32.21
N PRO A 72 -3.98 -5.77 32.52
CA PRO A 72 -4.59 -4.44 32.39
C PRO A 72 -4.00 -3.40 33.35
N ASP A 73 -3.43 -3.85 34.47
CA ASP A 73 -2.87 -2.99 35.52
C ASP A 73 -1.40 -2.59 35.27
N LYS A 74 -0.75 -3.11 34.23
CA LYS A 74 0.67 -2.83 33.95
C LYS A 74 0.82 -1.66 33.00
N THR A 75 1.83 -0.84 33.29
CA THR A 75 2.17 0.28 32.41
C THR A 75 2.90 -0.21 31.16
N GLN A 76 2.86 0.59 30.09
CA GLN A 76 3.52 0.28 28.81
C GLN A 76 5.03 0.00 28.94
N ALA A 77 5.70 0.61 29.94
CA ALA A 77 7.10 0.38 30.23
C ALA A 77 7.36 -0.97 30.91
N GLU A 78 6.43 -1.43 31.75
CA GLU A 78 6.49 -2.74 32.40
C GLU A 78 6.15 -3.85 31.41
N LEU A 79 5.15 -3.65 30.55
CA LEU A 79 4.84 -4.59 29.46
C LEU A 79 6.03 -4.77 28.51
N ALA A 80 6.80 -3.71 28.26
CA ALA A 80 8.02 -3.76 27.44
C ALA A 80 9.15 -4.58 28.08
N GLN A 81 9.25 -4.57 29.42
CA GLN A 81 10.24 -5.39 30.14
C GLN A 81 9.81 -6.85 30.26
N LEU A 82 8.50 -7.10 30.27
CA LEU A 82 7.92 -8.40 30.52
C LEU A 82 7.67 -9.21 29.23
N TRP A 83 7.79 -8.57 28.08
CA TRP A 83 7.71 -9.21 26.76
C TRP A 83 9.03 -9.93 26.42
N GLU A 84 8.95 -11.12 25.81
CA GLU A 84 10.12 -11.97 25.53
C GLU A 84 11.09 -11.35 24.52
N ASP A 85 10.58 -10.54 23.59
CA ASP A 85 11.39 -9.77 22.65
C ASP A 85 11.73 -8.38 23.21
N ASP A 86 12.92 -7.85 22.90
CA ASP A 86 13.33 -6.48 23.20
C ASP A 86 12.49 -5.45 22.41
N ILE A 87 11.28 -5.20 22.89
CA ILE A 87 10.31 -4.28 22.31
C ILE A 87 10.36 -2.99 23.11
N SER A 88 10.67 -1.89 22.42
CA SER A 88 10.62 -0.57 23.05
C SER A 88 9.18 -0.21 23.46
N GLN A 89 9.02 0.49 24.58
CA GLN A 89 7.76 1.10 25.00
C GLN A 89 7.02 1.77 23.84
N ARG A 90 7.75 2.47 22.94
CA ARG A 90 7.17 3.16 21.79
C ARG A 90 6.47 2.24 20.79
N THR A 91 6.90 0.98 20.69
CA THR A 91 6.25 -0.04 19.86
C THR A 91 4.98 -0.55 20.54
N ILE A 92 4.98 -0.73 21.85
CA ILE A 92 3.77 -1.07 22.63
C ILE A 92 2.72 0.05 22.54
N CYS A 93 3.13 1.33 22.63
CA CYS A 93 2.21 2.46 22.44
C CYS A 93 1.57 2.51 21.04
N ARG A 94 2.22 1.95 20.02
CA ARG A 94 1.65 1.84 18.66
C ARG A 94 0.77 0.60 18.51
N GLY A 95 0.94 -0.36 19.42
CA GLY A 95 0.23 -1.63 19.46
C GLY A 95 -1.12 -1.54 20.16
N LEU A 96 -1.23 -0.68 21.17
CA LEU A 96 -2.47 -0.32 21.86
C LEU A 96 -3.33 0.61 21.02
#